data_AF-A0A6J8BBQ7-F1
#
_entry.id   AF-A0A6J8BBQ7-F1
#
_cell.length_a   1.000
_cell.length_b   1.000
_cell.length_c   1.000
_cell.angle_alpha   90.00
_cell.angle_beta   90.00
_cell.angle_gamma   90.00
#
_symmetry.space_group_name_H-M   'P 1'
#
loop_
_entity.id
_entity.type
_entity.pdbx_description
1 polymer ?
#
loop_
_entity_poly.entity_id
_entity_poly.type
_entity_poly.pdbx_seq_one_letter_code
_entity_poly.pdbx_strand_id
1 'polypeptide(L)'
;MAQAYINHVFSNGDNLTENQIRELRCELASKNEFSDCDEDLLVQTADEIEKVYYSENKKRKRDLKENISNKKTKLDSKFICDLCDKVFKHAYTLDRHLQAHFLRNTCTTCKKSFTRKSNLKRHEQNNKKKSGLTCNHCGIPFDNYDDLFHHVSANHPLNQSGGHKDTTAIEDTVSAVKDNKKDSKSNKKRFHFRKTALNKTVNQTSIIPYANEKYDLLQFLANTKQDVDNELTRRRAEQRNIKWYVNARVEMVRDVDEGNQYKAQPHFRSKNYISLSDENNDHNLNEAFQSVNRSLEEFINKGSNWILNKIISLEIHTVPYSPIAGSSYMKLPTKLCGTGGIINIKNGDQNVFGKCMENLRERFNLSLIHSEEKLKKFVSKPSFERIQIFNEDLVGVQNKQVNLILNKPIYAGQVILDLSKQLMYEFHYKVIKPMYGDNVNLLFTDTDSLCYEVKTDDIYKDRKTIHNLLDTSNYEEGHPLYSNTNKKVPGKMKDELGGIPIKEAIMMRPKMYSITYAETRVDENGDIITSEKEKKVAKGIVKCEIKKDLTSCYV
;
A
#
# COMPACT_ATOMS: atom_id res chain seq x y z
N MET A 1 14.53 35.58 -52.14
CA MET A 1 14.44 34.11 -51.92
C MET A 1 13.28 33.72 -51.00
N ALA A 2 13.17 34.27 -49.78
CA ALA A 2 12.13 33.91 -48.80
C ALA A 2 10.71 33.71 -49.36
N GLN A 3 10.15 34.68 -50.10
CA GLN A 3 8.78 34.55 -50.65
C GLN A 3 8.61 33.35 -51.61
N ALA A 4 9.64 32.98 -52.38
CA ALA A 4 9.58 31.80 -53.25
C ALA A 4 9.60 30.49 -52.44
N TYR A 5 10.37 30.46 -51.35
CA TYR A 5 10.40 29.34 -50.41
C TYR A 5 9.06 29.21 -49.66
N ILE A 6 8.50 30.32 -49.16
CA ILE A 6 7.15 30.39 -48.56
C ILE A 6 6.11 29.84 -49.53
N ASN A 7 6.09 30.32 -50.78
CA ASN A 7 5.12 29.89 -51.78
C ASN A 7 5.25 28.38 -52.09
N HIS A 8 6.46 27.84 -52.19
CA HIS A 8 6.70 26.39 -52.38
C HIS A 8 6.24 25.56 -51.17
N VAL A 9 6.42 26.05 -49.94
CA VAL A 9 6.04 25.32 -48.73
C VAL A 9 4.52 25.31 -48.53
N PHE A 10 3.81 26.39 -48.89
CA PHE A 10 2.35 26.46 -48.76
C PHE A 10 1.56 25.93 -49.98
N SER A 11 2.17 25.78 -51.16
CA SER A 11 1.47 25.27 -52.36
C SER A 11 1.07 23.79 -52.28
N ASN A 12 1.78 22.99 -51.49
CA ASN A 12 1.61 21.54 -51.47
C ASN A 12 0.55 21.04 -50.46
N GLY A 13 -0.18 21.96 -49.79
CA GLY A 13 -1.34 21.63 -48.97
C GLY A 13 -1.06 21.05 -47.57
N ASP A 14 0.18 20.66 -47.28
CA ASP A 14 0.58 20.12 -45.98
C ASP A 14 0.45 21.16 -44.84
N ASN A 15 0.01 20.68 -43.68
CA ASN A 15 -0.25 21.54 -42.52
C ASN A 15 1.01 21.70 -41.66
N LEU A 16 1.81 22.73 -41.95
CA LEU A 16 2.89 23.17 -41.07
C LEU A 16 2.38 23.37 -39.63
N THR A 17 2.98 22.66 -38.68
CA THR A 17 2.70 22.88 -37.26
C THR A 17 3.49 24.09 -36.72
N GLU A 18 2.97 24.69 -35.65
CA GLU A 18 3.60 25.81 -34.92
C GLU A 18 5.03 25.50 -34.43
N ASN A 19 5.38 24.22 -34.25
CA ASN A 19 6.77 23.81 -33.98
C ASN A 19 7.63 23.85 -35.25
N GLN A 20 7.15 23.35 -36.39
CA GLN A 20 7.91 23.35 -37.65
C GLN A 20 8.15 24.78 -38.17
N ILE A 21 7.19 25.69 -37.99
CA ILE A 21 7.40 27.13 -38.26
C ILE A 21 8.51 27.70 -37.37
N ARG A 22 8.61 27.22 -36.12
CA ARG A 22 9.67 27.65 -35.19
C ARG A 22 11.02 26.95 -35.43
N GLU A 23 11.02 25.74 -35.96
CA GLU A 23 12.21 25.04 -36.43
C GLU A 23 12.75 25.73 -37.69
N LEU A 24 11.90 26.08 -38.66
CA LEU A 24 12.28 26.92 -39.81
C LEU A 24 12.80 28.32 -39.41
N ARG A 25 12.22 28.96 -38.39
CA ARG A 25 12.81 30.18 -37.79
C ARG A 25 14.21 29.93 -37.23
N CYS A 26 14.45 28.80 -36.56
CA CYS A 26 15.76 28.44 -36.05
C CYS A 26 16.76 28.05 -37.16
N GLU A 27 16.34 27.37 -38.23
CA GLU A 27 17.19 27.00 -39.36
C GLU A 27 17.59 28.18 -40.25
N LEU A 28 16.70 29.19 -40.38
CA LEU A 28 17.02 30.45 -41.04
C LEU A 28 18.02 31.26 -40.20
N ALA A 29 17.84 31.32 -38.88
CA ALA A 29 18.77 31.99 -37.97
C ALA A 29 20.11 31.26 -37.81
N SER A 30 20.14 29.92 -37.94
CA SER A 30 21.38 29.12 -37.81
C SER A 30 22.22 29.06 -39.08
N LYS A 31 21.82 29.74 -40.17
CA LYS A 31 22.55 29.80 -41.45
C LYS A 31 23.28 31.13 -41.68
N ASN A 32 23.62 31.84 -40.60
CA ASN A 32 24.52 32.99 -40.65
C ASN A 32 25.98 32.56 -40.89
N GLU A 33 26.30 32.22 -42.14
CA GLU A 33 27.61 32.58 -42.74
C GLU A 33 27.51 33.99 -43.37
N PHE A 34 26.91 34.93 -42.66
CA PHE A 34 26.78 36.34 -43.04
C PHE A 34 27.10 37.22 -41.83
N SER A 35 27.96 38.20 -42.04
CA SER A 35 28.55 39.03 -40.98
C SER A 35 27.64 40.19 -40.56
N ASP A 36 27.25 40.21 -39.28
CA ASP A 36 26.93 41.36 -38.40
C ASP A 36 26.08 42.53 -38.94
N CYS A 37 25.38 42.40 -40.07
CA CYS A 37 24.71 43.52 -40.76
C CYS A 37 23.29 43.25 -41.29
N ASP A 38 22.78 42.02 -41.23
CA ASP A 38 21.50 41.61 -41.87
C ASP A 38 20.50 40.89 -40.93
N GLU A 39 20.72 40.93 -39.61
CA GLU A 39 19.87 40.22 -38.64
C GLU A 39 18.43 40.75 -38.60
N ASP A 40 18.23 42.07 -38.77
CA ASP A 40 16.90 42.69 -38.86
C ASP A 40 16.05 42.18 -40.03
N LEU A 41 16.68 41.84 -41.17
CA LEU A 41 15.98 41.37 -42.37
C LEU A 41 15.41 39.95 -42.17
N LEU A 42 16.14 39.11 -41.44
CA LEU A 42 15.66 37.79 -40.99
C LEU A 42 14.48 37.92 -40.02
N VAL A 43 14.54 38.87 -39.08
CA VAL A 43 13.45 39.13 -38.12
C VAL A 43 12.18 39.59 -38.85
N GLN A 44 12.28 40.56 -39.77
CA GLN A 44 11.12 41.03 -40.55
C GLN A 44 10.48 39.90 -41.37
N THR A 45 11.30 39.12 -42.09
CA THR A 45 10.85 37.96 -42.87
C THR A 45 10.13 36.94 -42.00
N ALA A 46 10.66 36.67 -40.81
CA ALA A 46 10.07 35.74 -39.85
C ALA A 46 8.69 36.20 -39.33
N ASP A 47 8.45 37.51 -39.26
CA ASP A 47 7.24 38.12 -38.70
C ASP A 47 6.07 38.15 -39.71
N GLU A 48 6.37 38.27 -41.02
CA GLU A 48 5.35 38.17 -42.08
C GLU A 48 4.78 36.76 -42.23
N ILE A 49 5.62 35.72 -42.11
CA ILE A 49 5.21 34.31 -42.13
C ILE A 49 4.15 34.05 -41.05
N GLU A 50 4.34 34.58 -39.84
CA GLU A 50 3.41 34.39 -38.72
C GLU A 50 2.07 35.12 -38.95
N LYS A 51 2.11 36.34 -39.53
CA LYS A 51 0.91 37.11 -39.91
C LYS A 51 0.07 36.37 -40.96
N VAL A 52 0.70 35.81 -42.00
CA VAL A 52 -0.01 35.02 -43.04
C VAL A 52 -0.63 33.76 -42.45
N TYR A 53 0.14 32.97 -41.69
CA TYR A 53 -0.32 31.72 -41.06
C TYR A 53 -1.57 31.90 -40.18
N TYR A 54 -1.62 32.96 -39.36
CA TYR A 54 -2.80 33.23 -38.53
C TYR A 54 -4.03 33.69 -39.34
N SER A 55 -3.83 34.32 -40.50
CA SER A 55 -4.93 34.80 -41.34
C SER A 55 -5.68 33.64 -42.04
N GLU A 56 -4.95 32.69 -42.63
CA GLU A 56 -5.53 31.53 -43.33
C GLU A 56 -6.27 30.59 -42.37
N ASN A 57 -5.66 30.28 -41.22
CA ASN A 57 -6.26 29.42 -40.19
C ASN A 57 -7.60 29.99 -39.66
N LYS A 58 -7.74 31.32 -39.63
CA LYS A 58 -9.00 32.00 -39.26
C LYS A 58 -10.08 31.89 -40.34
N LYS A 59 -9.71 31.68 -41.61
CA LYS A 59 -10.61 31.44 -42.74
C LYS A 59 -11.09 29.98 -42.73
N ARG A 60 -10.16 29.01 -42.84
CA ARG A 60 -10.42 27.55 -42.85
C ARG A 60 -11.34 27.09 -41.69
N LYS A 61 -11.27 27.76 -40.53
CA LYS A 61 -12.08 27.47 -39.33
C LYS A 61 -13.56 27.87 -39.44
N ARG A 62 -13.97 28.67 -40.42
CA ARG A 62 -15.38 28.93 -40.76
C ARG A 62 -15.91 27.80 -41.64
N ASP A 63 -15.19 27.56 -42.73
CA ASP A 63 -15.51 26.60 -43.79
C ASP A 63 -15.70 25.18 -43.22
N LEU A 64 -14.90 24.80 -42.21
CA LEU A 64 -15.04 23.52 -41.50
C LEU A 64 -16.32 23.42 -40.66
N LYS A 65 -16.86 24.52 -40.13
CA LYS A 65 -18.10 24.53 -39.35
C LYS A 65 -19.34 24.33 -40.22
N GLU A 66 -19.36 24.89 -41.43
CA GLU A 66 -20.47 24.71 -42.36
C GLU A 66 -20.54 23.26 -42.85
N ASN A 67 -19.39 22.68 -43.19
CA ASN A 67 -19.31 21.26 -43.59
C ASN A 67 -19.82 20.28 -42.54
N ILE A 68 -19.63 20.56 -41.24
CA ILE A 68 -20.14 19.73 -40.13
C ILE A 68 -21.67 19.78 -40.02
N SER A 69 -22.32 20.84 -40.51
CA SER A 69 -23.79 20.98 -40.44
C SER A 69 -24.51 20.11 -41.49
N ASN A 70 -23.90 19.91 -42.67
CA ASN A 70 -24.60 19.44 -43.88
C ASN A 70 -24.61 17.91 -44.12
N LYS A 71 -24.12 17.08 -43.18
CA LYS A 71 -24.15 15.61 -43.31
C LYS A 71 -24.96 14.93 -42.19
N LYS A 72 -26.30 14.96 -42.34
CA LYS A 72 -27.24 14.04 -41.67
C LYS A 72 -27.94 13.15 -42.71
N THR A 73 -27.30 12.05 -43.08
CA THR A 73 -27.92 10.95 -43.87
C THR A 73 -27.68 9.61 -43.17
N LYS A 74 -28.39 8.56 -43.61
CA LYS A 74 -28.92 7.52 -42.69
C LYS A 74 -28.58 6.09 -43.13
N LEU A 75 -27.38 5.60 -42.77
CA LEU A 75 -27.10 4.17 -42.49
C LEU A 75 -25.70 4.01 -41.83
N ASP A 76 -25.55 2.96 -41.00
CA ASP A 76 -24.42 2.58 -40.12
C ASP A 76 -23.83 3.68 -39.18
N SER A 77 -23.72 3.38 -37.89
CA SER A 77 -23.59 4.37 -36.81
C SER A 77 -22.15 4.57 -36.30
N LYS A 78 -21.22 4.90 -37.21
CA LYS A 78 -19.79 5.09 -36.92
C LYS A 78 -19.23 6.34 -37.61
N PHE A 79 -18.37 7.08 -36.91
CA PHE A 79 -17.73 8.31 -37.39
C PHE A 79 -16.23 8.09 -37.54
N ILE A 80 -15.71 8.08 -38.78
CA ILE A 80 -14.29 7.75 -39.07
C ILE A 80 -13.46 9.04 -39.19
N CYS A 81 -12.17 8.95 -38.90
CA CYS A 81 -11.20 10.03 -39.03
C CYS A 81 -10.32 9.81 -40.27
N ASP A 82 -10.61 10.52 -41.37
CA ASP A 82 -10.01 10.37 -42.70
C ASP A 82 -8.50 10.72 -42.79
N LEU A 83 -7.81 10.82 -41.64
CA LEU A 83 -6.39 11.17 -41.47
C LEU A 83 -5.60 10.07 -40.77
N CYS A 84 -6.27 9.10 -40.13
CA CYS A 84 -5.65 7.97 -39.45
C CYS A 84 -6.61 6.77 -39.23
N ASP A 85 -7.72 6.75 -39.97
CA ASP A 85 -8.79 5.75 -40.03
C ASP A 85 -9.41 5.32 -38.69
N LYS A 86 -9.20 6.10 -37.64
CA LYS A 86 -9.74 5.81 -36.31
C LYS A 86 -11.25 6.03 -36.26
N VAL A 87 -11.96 5.02 -35.77
CA VAL A 87 -13.42 4.97 -35.74
C VAL A 87 -13.96 5.38 -34.37
N PHE A 88 -14.87 6.34 -34.35
CA PHE A 88 -15.48 6.93 -33.16
C PHE A 88 -16.98 6.68 -33.13
N LYS A 89 -17.53 6.50 -31.92
CA LYS A 89 -18.97 6.21 -31.73
C LYS A 89 -19.88 7.43 -31.92
N HIS A 90 -19.34 8.66 -31.83
CA HIS A 90 -20.14 9.90 -31.86
C HIS A 90 -19.38 11.03 -32.58
N ALA A 91 -20.11 11.91 -33.30
CA ALA A 91 -19.52 13.05 -34.01
C ALA A 91 -18.67 13.96 -33.11
N TYR A 92 -19.10 14.24 -31.88
CA TYR A 92 -18.36 15.11 -30.96
C TYR A 92 -17.04 14.49 -30.43
N THR A 93 -16.91 13.16 -30.44
CA THR A 93 -15.64 12.50 -30.10
C THR A 93 -14.69 12.42 -31.28
N LEU A 94 -15.21 12.40 -32.52
CA LEU A 94 -14.44 12.61 -33.74
C LEU A 94 -13.95 14.07 -33.86
N ASP A 95 -14.82 15.09 -33.72
CA ASP A 95 -14.41 16.51 -33.76
C ASP A 95 -13.29 16.78 -32.75
N ARG A 96 -13.48 16.39 -31.48
CA ARG A 96 -12.46 16.51 -30.43
C ARG A 96 -11.15 15.76 -30.76
N HIS A 97 -11.19 14.74 -31.61
CA HIS A 97 -10.00 14.04 -32.09
C HIS A 97 -9.34 14.77 -33.27
N LEU A 98 -10.12 15.30 -34.23
CA LEU A 98 -9.63 16.13 -35.34
C LEU A 98 -8.94 17.41 -34.84
N GLN A 99 -9.45 18.03 -33.77
CA GLN A 99 -8.77 19.15 -33.09
C GLN A 99 -7.36 18.76 -32.60
N ALA A 100 -7.08 17.49 -32.30
CA ALA A 100 -5.78 17.04 -31.82
C ALA A 100 -4.76 16.73 -32.94
N HIS A 101 -5.23 16.52 -34.17
CA HIS A 101 -4.36 16.43 -35.36
C HIS A 101 -3.83 17.81 -35.76
N PHE A 102 -4.70 18.82 -35.82
CA PHE A 102 -4.36 20.13 -36.39
C PHE A 102 -4.08 21.25 -35.37
N LEU A 103 -4.41 21.08 -34.07
CA LEU A 103 -4.18 22.11 -33.06
C LEU A 103 -3.52 21.56 -31.79
N ARG A 104 -2.18 21.52 -31.81
CA ARG A 104 -1.37 21.55 -30.58
C ARG A 104 -1.62 22.89 -29.89
N ASN A 105 -1.85 22.88 -28.57
CA ASN A 105 -2.00 24.08 -27.76
C ASN A 105 -0.69 24.30 -27.02
N THR A 106 0.13 25.25 -27.48
CA THR A 106 1.54 25.38 -27.07
C THR A 106 1.75 26.54 -26.10
N CYS A 107 2.58 26.35 -25.07
CA CYS A 107 2.92 27.39 -24.10
C CYS A 107 3.98 28.34 -24.67
N THR A 108 3.71 29.65 -24.69
CA THR A 108 4.68 30.64 -25.23
C THR A 108 5.96 30.73 -24.40
N THR A 109 5.87 30.62 -23.08
CA THR A 109 7.01 30.78 -22.15
C THR A 109 7.99 29.60 -22.17
N CYS A 110 7.49 28.34 -22.21
CA CYS A 110 8.36 27.14 -22.15
C CYS A 110 8.18 26.16 -23.32
N LYS A 111 7.43 26.55 -24.35
CA LYS A 111 7.36 25.91 -25.68
C LYS A 111 6.90 24.43 -25.70
N LYS A 112 6.32 23.92 -24.60
CA LYS A 112 5.67 22.59 -24.54
C LYS A 112 4.25 22.60 -25.13
N SER A 113 3.91 21.55 -25.87
CA SER A 113 2.61 21.34 -26.54
C SER A 113 1.63 20.52 -25.70
N PHE A 114 0.34 20.88 -25.72
CA PHE A 114 -0.74 20.19 -25.01
C PHE A 114 -1.93 19.85 -25.92
N THR A 115 -2.60 18.72 -25.66
CA THR A 115 -3.75 18.23 -26.44
C THR A 115 -5.10 18.84 -26.05
N ARG A 116 -5.15 19.74 -25.05
CA ARG A 116 -6.38 20.43 -24.60
C ARG A 116 -6.07 21.84 -24.10
N LYS A 117 -6.83 22.84 -24.55
CA LYS A 117 -6.63 24.26 -24.21
C LYS A 117 -6.80 24.60 -22.71
N SER A 118 -7.60 23.81 -21.98
CA SER A 118 -7.74 23.94 -20.52
C SER A 118 -6.47 23.52 -19.77
N ASN A 119 -5.75 22.50 -20.27
CA ASN A 119 -4.49 22.07 -19.69
C ASN A 119 -3.38 23.09 -19.95
N LEU A 120 -3.38 23.72 -21.14
CA LEU A 120 -2.49 24.85 -21.45
C LEU A 120 -2.73 26.02 -20.47
N LYS A 121 -3.97 26.51 -20.32
CA LYS A 121 -4.28 27.60 -19.39
C LYS A 121 -3.81 27.30 -17.96
N ARG A 122 -4.08 26.09 -17.44
CA ARG A 122 -3.62 25.68 -16.09
C ARG A 122 -2.09 25.65 -15.99
N HIS A 123 -1.39 25.25 -17.05
CA HIS A 123 0.06 25.26 -17.10
C HIS A 123 0.62 26.70 -17.12
N GLU A 124 0.10 27.60 -17.96
CA GLU A 124 0.51 29.02 -18.02
C GLU A 124 0.27 29.73 -16.67
N GLN A 125 -0.86 29.45 -16.03
CA GLN A 125 -1.22 30.02 -14.73
C GLN A 125 -0.30 29.54 -13.59
N ASN A 126 0.29 28.35 -13.71
CA ASN A 126 1.30 27.85 -12.77
C ASN A 126 2.71 28.41 -13.04
N ASN A 127 3.07 28.75 -14.29
CA ASN A 127 4.37 29.37 -14.60
C ASN A 127 4.49 30.78 -13.99
N LYS A 128 3.36 31.51 -13.83
CA LYS A 128 3.31 32.80 -13.10
C LYS A 128 3.56 32.70 -11.58
N LYS A 129 3.97 31.53 -11.06
CA LYS A 129 4.36 31.32 -9.65
C LYS A 129 5.73 30.62 -9.51
N LYS A 130 6.73 31.00 -10.33
CA LYS A 130 8.13 30.60 -10.14
C LYS A 130 9.13 31.77 -10.16
N SER A 131 9.23 32.41 -8.99
CA SER A 131 10.38 33.19 -8.51
C SER A 131 10.19 33.37 -7.01
N GLY A 132 11.15 33.15 -6.11
CA GLY A 132 12.47 32.52 -6.20
C GLY A 132 12.98 32.30 -4.76
N LEU A 133 13.90 31.38 -4.49
CA LEU A 133 14.45 31.23 -3.12
C LEU A 133 15.55 32.26 -2.90
N THR A 134 15.19 33.44 -2.40
CA THR A 134 16.12 34.55 -2.14
C THR A 134 16.49 34.67 -0.67
N CYS A 135 17.74 35.04 -0.38
CA CYS A 135 18.15 35.38 0.98
C CYS A 135 17.54 36.72 1.44
N ASN A 136 16.71 36.69 2.47
CA ASN A 136 16.00 37.87 3.00
C ASN A 136 16.92 38.92 3.68
N HIS A 137 18.23 38.65 3.78
CA HIS A 137 19.21 39.60 4.34
C HIS A 137 20.09 40.29 3.27
N CYS A 138 20.15 39.77 2.04
CA CYS A 138 21.02 40.30 0.97
C CYS A 138 20.43 40.24 -0.45
N GLY A 139 19.28 39.61 -0.65
CA GLY A 139 18.56 39.54 -1.93
C GLY A 139 19.02 38.46 -2.93
N ILE A 140 20.13 37.76 -2.68
CA ILE A 140 20.70 36.79 -3.64
C ILE A 140 19.75 35.59 -3.83
N PRO A 141 19.44 35.18 -5.09
CA PRO A 141 18.61 34.02 -5.41
C PRO A 141 19.42 32.70 -5.45
N PHE A 142 18.76 31.60 -5.10
CA PHE A 142 19.28 30.23 -5.10
C PHE A 142 18.27 29.26 -5.73
N ASP A 143 18.76 28.16 -6.33
CA ASP A 143 17.93 27.17 -7.02
C ASP A 143 17.30 26.10 -6.11
N ASN A 144 17.82 25.93 -4.89
CA ASN A 144 17.31 25.03 -3.86
C ASN A 144 17.48 25.63 -2.45
N TYR A 145 17.01 24.90 -1.43
CA TYR A 145 16.98 25.35 -0.03
C TYR A 145 18.32 25.20 0.70
N ASP A 146 19.12 24.20 0.35
CA ASP A 146 20.33 23.83 1.09
C ASP A 146 21.48 24.82 0.81
N ASP A 147 21.62 25.27 -0.44
CA ASP A 147 22.57 26.34 -0.81
C ASP A 147 22.23 27.67 -0.09
N LEU A 148 20.94 28.01 -0.01
CA LEU A 148 20.45 29.18 0.72
C LEU A 148 20.73 29.05 2.23
N PHE A 149 20.54 27.86 2.81
CA PHE A 149 20.82 27.60 4.22
C PHE A 149 22.30 27.77 4.56
N HIS A 150 23.21 27.24 3.72
CA HIS A 150 24.65 27.44 3.88
C HIS A 150 25.06 28.90 3.73
N HIS A 151 24.49 29.63 2.77
CA HIS A 151 24.74 31.06 2.59
C HIS A 151 24.36 31.89 3.83
N VAL A 152 23.14 31.71 4.37
CA VAL A 152 22.67 32.46 5.54
C VAL A 152 23.51 32.13 6.78
N SER A 153 23.78 30.84 7.02
CA SER A 153 24.54 30.35 8.18
C SER A 153 25.98 30.88 8.22
N ALA A 154 26.63 31.06 7.07
CA ALA A 154 27.98 31.59 6.99
C ALA A 154 28.09 33.13 7.11
N ASN A 155 27.07 33.88 6.65
CA ASN A 155 27.18 35.33 6.45
C ASN A 155 26.34 36.20 7.39
N HIS A 156 25.36 35.64 8.11
CA HIS A 156 24.41 36.43 8.92
C HIS A 156 24.18 35.90 10.36
N PRO A 157 25.14 36.07 11.29
CA PRO A 157 24.96 35.73 12.70
C PRO A 157 23.96 36.66 13.43
N LEU A 158 23.12 36.08 14.29
CA LEU A 158 22.04 36.79 15.01
C LEU A 158 22.51 37.58 16.25
N ASN A 159 21.81 38.66 16.60
CA ASN A 159 22.00 39.38 17.88
C ASN A 159 20.66 39.90 18.47
N GLN A 160 20.67 40.42 19.71
CA GLN A 160 19.54 40.38 20.66
C GLN A 160 18.80 41.71 20.93
N SER A 161 17.51 41.61 21.32
CA SER A 161 16.71 42.44 22.27
C SER A 161 15.24 41.94 22.20
N GLY A 162 14.30 42.08 23.14
CA GLY A 162 14.14 42.80 24.42
C GLY A 162 12.73 43.46 24.44
N GLY A 163 11.87 43.48 25.46
CA GLY A 163 11.87 42.97 26.85
C GLY A 163 10.46 43.17 27.50
N HIS A 164 10.36 43.17 28.84
CA HIS A 164 9.12 43.27 29.67
C HIS A 164 8.14 42.07 29.60
N LYS A 165 7.73 41.39 30.70
CA LYS A 165 7.20 41.77 32.05
C LYS A 165 5.69 42.09 32.05
N ASP A 166 4.84 41.45 32.86
CA ASP A 166 5.02 40.22 33.68
C ASP A 166 3.96 39.14 33.28
N THR A 167 3.09 38.47 34.06
CA THR A 167 2.64 38.49 35.47
C THR A 167 2.41 37.07 36.03
N THR A 168 2.21 37.00 37.35
CA THR A 168 1.75 35.88 38.21
C THR A 168 0.38 35.28 37.85
N ALA A 169 -0.02 34.07 38.27
CA ALA A 169 0.64 32.87 38.85
C ALA A 169 -0.42 31.73 39.01
N ILE A 170 -0.02 30.51 39.44
CA ILE A 170 -0.69 29.60 40.43
C ILE A 170 -0.18 28.13 40.30
N GLU A 171 -0.28 27.36 41.40
CA GLU A 171 -0.15 25.89 41.54
C GLU A 171 1.26 25.22 41.54
N ASP A 172 1.93 25.50 42.65
CA ASP A 172 2.67 24.60 43.55
C ASP A 172 2.67 23.06 43.35
N THR A 173 3.84 22.48 43.65
CA THR A 173 4.10 21.16 44.29
C THR A 173 3.59 19.85 43.64
N VAL A 174 4.55 18.98 43.25
CA VAL A 174 4.94 17.77 44.02
C VAL A 174 6.44 17.54 43.84
N SER A 175 7.12 17.05 44.88
CA SER A 175 8.59 16.99 44.98
C SER A 175 9.28 15.81 44.29
N ALA A 176 10.56 16.05 43.99
CA ALA A 176 11.56 15.20 43.38
C ALA A 176 11.71 13.75 43.90
N VAL A 177 12.18 12.88 43.00
CA VAL A 177 13.32 12.00 43.30
C VAL A 177 14.50 12.51 42.47
N LYS A 178 15.69 12.60 43.09
CA LYS A 178 16.94 12.98 42.40
C LYS A 178 17.71 11.73 42.02
N ASP A 179 18.29 11.71 40.83
CA ASP A 179 19.51 10.96 40.57
C ASP A 179 20.47 11.80 39.74
N ASN A 180 21.72 11.89 40.19
CA ASN A 180 22.75 12.76 39.60
C ASN A 180 23.84 11.92 38.94
N LYS A 181 23.88 11.93 37.61
CA LYS A 181 25.15 11.83 36.88
C LYS A 181 25.25 12.99 35.89
N LYS A 182 26.39 13.68 35.92
CA LYS A 182 26.73 14.72 34.96
C LYS A 182 27.18 14.04 33.67
N ASP A 183 26.57 14.39 32.55
CA ASP A 183 27.19 14.33 31.23
C ASP A 183 26.74 15.54 30.40
N SER A 184 27.68 16.12 29.66
CA SER A 184 27.53 17.47 29.10
C SER A 184 27.34 17.47 27.57
N LYS A 185 26.09 17.57 27.12
CA LYS A 185 25.69 18.19 25.83
C LYS A 185 24.19 18.50 25.80
N SER A 186 23.81 19.57 25.10
CA SER A 186 22.53 20.27 25.27
C SER A 186 21.37 19.72 24.42
N ASN A 187 20.86 18.54 24.77
CA ASN A 187 19.58 18.07 24.23
C ASN A 187 18.40 18.78 24.90
N LYS A 188 17.77 19.74 24.20
CA LYS A 188 16.45 20.25 24.55
C LYS A 188 15.45 19.08 24.47
N LYS A 189 14.87 18.67 25.59
CA LYS A 189 13.85 17.60 25.62
C LYS A 189 12.52 18.12 25.07
N ARG A 190 11.84 17.32 24.25
CA ARG A 190 10.52 17.64 23.72
C ARG A 190 9.45 17.42 24.79
N PHE A 191 8.52 18.38 24.92
CA PHE A 191 7.48 18.29 25.95
C PHE A 191 6.39 17.30 25.52
N HIS A 192 6.17 16.29 26.38
CA HIS A 192 5.22 15.20 26.18
C HIS A 192 4.18 15.21 27.30
N PHE A 193 2.93 15.53 26.98
CA PHE A 193 1.82 15.48 27.96
C PHE A 193 1.04 14.16 27.81
N ARG A 194 1.11 13.28 28.82
CA ARG A 194 0.43 11.98 28.81
C ARG A 194 -0.87 12.02 29.63
N LYS A 195 -1.99 11.71 28.99
CA LYS A 195 -3.28 11.41 29.62
C LYS A 195 -3.57 9.91 29.52
N THR A 196 -4.20 9.35 30.54
CA THR A 196 -4.65 7.96 30.56
C THR A 196 -6.06 7.87 31.13
N ALA A 197 -6.94 7.09 30.51
CA ALA A 197 -8.31 6.84 30.96
C ALA A 197 -8.61 5.33 31.00
N LEU A 198 -9.66 4.94 31.73
CA LEU A 198 -10.11 3.55 31.89
C LEU A 198 -8.96 2.61 32.32
N ASN A 199 -8.39 2.84 33.50
CA ASN A 199 -7.30 2.04 34.09
C ASN A 199 -6.08 1.86 33.16
N LYS A 200 -5.65 2.95 32.50
CA LYS A 200 -4.57 2.99 31.50
C LYS A 200 -4.86 2.18 30.22
N THR A 201 -6.10 1.80 29.96
CA THR A 201 -6.52 1.19 28.68
C THR A 201 -6.45 2.22 27.55
N VAL A 202 -7.07 3.38 27.73
CA VAL A 202 -7.01 4.47 26.73
C VAL A 202 -5.84 5.38 27.08
N ASN A 203 -4.97 5.63 26.12
CA ASN A 203 -3.78 6.46 26.29
C ASN A 203 -3.74 7.56 25.24
N GLN A 204 -3.42 8.77 25.66
CA GLN A 204 -3.18 9.92 24.80
C GLN A 204 -1.84 10.55 25.17
N THR A 205 -0.87 10.52 24.27
CA THR A 205 0.43 11.18 24.44
C THR A 205 0.51 12.36 23.48
N SER A 206 0.59 13.57 24.02
CA SER A 206 0.56 14.82 23.24
C SER A 206 1.96 15.41 23.15
N ILE A 207 2.53 15.48 21.95
CA ILE A 207 3.82 16.11 21.67
C ILE A 207 3.59 17.58 21.34
N ILE A 208 4.34 18.49 21.96
CA ILE A 208 4.29 19.93 21.73
C ILE A 208 5.41 20.34 20.75
N PRO A 209 5.13 21.17 19.71
CA PRO A 209 6.15 21.68 18.79
C PRO A 209 7.18 22.57 19.49
N TYR A 210 8.43 22.54 19.02
CA TYR A 210 9.40 23.58 19.38
C TYR A 210 9.03 24.92 18.70
N ALA A 211 9.58 26.04 19.21
CA ALA A 211 9.23 27.38 18.73
C ALA A 211 9.47 27.60 17.22
N ASN A 212 10.46 26.91 16.64
CA ASN A 212 10.78 26.92 15.21
C ASN A 212 9.88 26.01 14.35
N GLU A 213 9.18 25.03 14.95
CA GLU A 213 8.34 24.04 14.25
C GLU A 213 6.85 24.42 14.30
N LYS A 214 6.52 25.47 15.05
CA LYS A 214 5.17 25.88 15.41
C LYS A 214 4.28 26.25 14.21
N TYR A 215 4.86 26.53 13.04
CA TYR A 215 4.14 27.10 11.88
C TYR A 215 4.12 26.20 10.64
N ASP A 216 4.86 25.08 10.62
CA ASP A 216 4.92 24.14 9.49
C ASP A 216 4.60 22.72 9.97
N LEU A 217 3.48 22.17 9.48
CA LEU A 217 3.03 20.82 9.86
C LEU A 217 3.88 19.72 9.23
N LEU A 218 4.44 19.92 8.04
CA LEU A 218 5.33 18.93 7.42
C LEU A 218 6.68 18.87 8.16
N GLN A 219 7.26 20.02 8.50
CA GLN A 219 8.48 20.07 9.30
C GLN A 219 8.26 19.50 10.71
N PHE A 220 7.14 19.85 11.37
CA PHE A 220 6.80 19.30 12.68
C PHE A 220 6.56 17.77 12.64
N LEU A 221 5.83 17.25 11.64
CA LEU A 221 5.61 15.81 11.47
C LEU A 221 6.91 15.08 11.16
N ALA A 222 7.75 15.60 10.27
CA ALA A 222 9.06 15.03 9.96
C ALA A 222 9.94 14.96 11.23
N ASN A 223 10.05 16.07 11.97
CA ASN A 223 10.87 16.13 13.17
C ASN A 223 10.30 15.32 14.33
N THR A 224 8.98 15.16 14.44
CA THR A 224 8.33 14.31 15.49
C THR A 224 8.26 12.84 15.13
N LYS A 225 8.61 12.43 13.89
CA LYS A 225 8.55 11.03 13.45
C LYS A 225 9.18 10.06 14.44
N GLN A 226 10.39 10.37 14.91
CA GLN A 226 11.10 9.52 15.86
C GLN A 226 10.44 9.51 17.25
N ASP A 227 9.90 10.64 17.74
CA ASP A 227 9.18 10.67 19.02
C ASP A 227 7.88 9.87 18.98
N VAL A 228 7.16 9.89 17.83
CA VAL A 228 5.96 9.09 17.64
C VAL A 228 6.29 7.60 17.58
N ASP A 229 7.31 7.18 16.83
CA ASP A 229 7.70 5.77 16.80
C ASP A 229 8.25 5.30 18.15
N ASN A 230 9.08 6.12 18.83
CA ASN A 230 9.55 5.85 20.19
C ASN A 230 8.38 5.63 21.16
N GLU A 231 7.35 6.48 21.14
CA GLU A 231 6.16 6.31 21.99
C GLU A 231 5.33 5.09 21.56
N LEU A 232 5.12 4.83 20.27
CA LEU A 232 4.39 3.64 19.80
C LEU A 232 5.09 2.33 20.19
N THR A 233 6.41 2.26 20.02
CA THR A 233 7.24 1.13 20.45
C THR A 233 7.21 0.96 21.97
N ARG A 234 7.28 2.05 22.73
CA ARG A 234 7.11 2.04 24.19
C ARG A 234 5.71 1.55 24.62
N ARG A 235 4.64 1.91 23.90
CA ARG A 235 3.28 1.39 24.14
C ARG A 235 3.12 -0.06 23.72
N ARG A 236 3.82 -0.52 22.67
CA ARG A 236 3.89 -1.95 22.30
C ARG A 236 4.54 -2.77 23.42
N ALA A 237 5.59 -2.27 24.06
CA ALA A 237 6.19 -2.90 25.24
C ALA A 237 5.24 -2.96 26.45
N GLU A 238 4.38 -1.95 26.67
CA GLU A 238 3.38 -1.95 27.73
C GLU A 238 2.17 -2.87 27.47
N GLN A 239 1.74 -3.02 26.21
CA GLN A 239 0.41 -3.59 25.87
C GLN A 239 0.41 -4.70 24.81
N ARG A 240 1.59 -5.11 24.33
CA ARG A 240 1.87 -6.13 23.27
C ARG A 240 1.32 -5.83 21.89
N ASN A 241 0.01 -5.59 21.77
CA ASN A 241 -0.68 -5.25 20.53
C ASN A 241 -1.41 -3.92 20.74
N ILE A 242 -1.22 -2.93 19.87
CA ILE A 242 -1.90 -1.63 19.99
C ILE A 242 -2.62 -1.24 18.70
N LYS A 243 -3.82 -0.66 18.88
CA LYS A 243 -4.54 0.08 17.83
C LYS A 243 -4.36 1.56 18.12
N TRP A 244 -3.94 2.32 17.12
CA TRP A 244 -3.55 3.72 17.31
C TRP A 244 -3.99 4.61 16.15
N TYR A 245 -3.97 5.92 16.41
CA TYR A 245 -4.07 6.97 15.40
C TYR A 245 -3.37 8.22 15.91
N VAL A 246 -2.97 9.11 15.01
CA VAL A 246 -2.48 10.46 15.36
C VAL A 246 -3.54 11.51 15.05
N ASN A 247 -3.53 12.58 15.85
CA ASN A 247 -4.45 13.69 15.78
C ASN A 247 -3.67 15.01 15.96
N ALA A 248 -3.38 15.71 14.86
CA ALA A 248 -2.73 17.01 14.91
C ALA A 248 -3.77 18.08 15.27
N ARG A 249 -3.62 18.69 16.45
CA ARG A 249 -4.39 19.86 16.84
C ARG A 249 -3.62 21.10 16.44
N VAL A 250 -4.29 21.97 15.70
CA VAL A 250 -3.75 23.24 15.25
C VAL A 250 -4.72 24.35 15.62
N GLU A 251 -4.18 25.55 15.81
CA GLU A 251 -4.96 26.78 15.80
C GLU A 251 -4.87 27.37 14.40
N MET A 252 -6.02 27.69 13.82
CA MET A 252 -6.12 28.39 12.54
C MET A 252 -6.73 29.76 12.77
N VAL A 253 -6.18 30.78 12.10
CA VAL A 253 -6.77 32.12 12.04
C VAL A 253 -7.50 32.29 10.71
N ARG A 254 -8.55 33.08 10.76
CA ARG A 254 -9.17 33.69 9.59
C ARG A 254 -9.35 35.16 9.91
N ASP A 255 -8.65 36.01 9.16
CA ASP A 255 -8.91 37.44 9.14
C ASP A 255 -10.25 37.69 8.41
N VAL A 256 -11.07 38.60 8.95
CA VAL A 256 -12.39 38.92 8.40
C VAL A 256 -12.47 40.39 8.01
N ASP A 257 -12.10 41.30 8.92
CA ASP A 257 -11.93 42.74 8.67
C ASP A 257 -10.79 43.28 9.54
N GLU A 258 -10.33 44.51 9.29
CA GLU A 258 -9.15 45.11 9.93
C GLU A 258 -9.21 45.04 11.48
N GLY A 259 -8.30 44.24 12.05
CA GLY A 259 -8.16 44.03 13.50
C GLY A 259 -8.89 42.80 14.08
N ASN A 260 -9.88 42.23 13.40
CA ASN A 260 -10.70 41.13 13.93
C ASN A 260 -10.33 39.76 13.34
N GLN A 261 -9.62 38.96 14.15
CA GLN A 261 -9.22 37.58 13.79
C GLN A 261 -10.11 36.52 14.44
N TYR A 262 -10.73 35.67 13.64
CA TYR A 262 -11.41 34.46 14.13
C TYR A 262 -10.39 33.34 14.33
N LYS A 263 -10.34 32.77 15.54
CA LYS A 263 -9.46 31.65 15.90
C LYS A 263 -10.28 30.38 16.09
N ALA A 264 -9.97 29.34 15.32
CA ALA A 264 -10.52 27.99 15.48
C ALA A 264 -9.41 27.02 15.89
N GLN A 265 -9.77 25.92 16.56
CA GLN A 265 -8.84 24.85 16.92
C GLN A 265 -9.23 23.50 16.28
N PRO A 266 -9.18 23.36 14.93
CA PRO A 266 -9.50 22.12 14.25
C PRO A 266 -8.50 20.99 14.57
N HIS A 267 -8.95 19.75 14.35
CA HIS A 267 -8.20 18.55 14.66
C HIS A 267 -8.09 17.62 13.44
N PHE A 268 -6.87 17.35 12.99
CA PHE A 268 -6.59 16.57 11.78
C PHE A 268 -6.13 15.17 12.14
N ARG A 269 -6.99 14.19 11.90
CA ARG A 269 -6.87 12.82 12.40
C ARG A 269 -6.51 11.84 11.28
N SER A 270 -5.56 10.94 11.53
CA SER A 270 -5.28 9.81 10.63
C SER A 270 -6.40 8.75 10.68
N LYS A 271 -6.39 7.81 9.71
CA LYS A 271 -7.09 6.53 9.88
C LYS A 271 -6.56 5.76 11.10
N ASN A 272 -7.28 4.72 11.53
CA ASN A 272 -6.82 3.82 12.59
C ASN A 272 -5.82 2.81 12.03
N TYR A 273 -4.68 2.66 12.69
CA TYR A 273 -3.65 1.66 12.40
C TYR A 273 -3.62 0.58 13.48
N ILE A 274 -3.09 -0.59 13.13
CA ILE A 274 -2.95 -1.75 14.02
C ILE A 274 -1.49 -2.19 13.99
N SER A 275 -0.81 -2.11 15.12
CA SER A 275 0.59 -2.47 15.28
C SER A 275 0.69 -3.85 15.96
N LEU A 276 0.93 -4.89 15.13
CA LEU A 276 1.07 -6.30 15.55
C LEU A 276 2.54 -6.75 15.69
N SER A 277 3.43 -6.22 14.85
CA SER A 277 4.89 -6.38 14.91
C SER A 277 5.55 -5.03 14.62
N ASP A 278 6.84 -4.89 14.93
CA ASP A 278 7.61 -3.66 14.72
C ASP A 278 7.87 -3.37 13.23
N GLU A 279 8.02 -4.43 12.43
CA GLU A 279 8.35 -4.44 11.00
C GLU A 279 7.45 -3.55 10.11
N ASN A 280 6.20 -3.29 10.55
CA ASN A 280 5.22 -2.50 9.80
C ASN A 280 5.04 -1.05 10.30
N ASN A 281 5.81 -0.57 11.28
CA ASN A 281 5.58 0.77 11.86
C ASN A 281 5.83 1.90 10.84
N ASP A 282 6.97 1.91 10.15
CA ASP A 282 7.39 3.07 9.34
C ASP A 282 6.42 3.41 8.20
N HIS A 283 5.96 2.39 7.46
CA HIS A 283 4.98 2.57 6.39
C HIS A 283 3.66 3.15 6.90
N ASN A 284 3.13 2.58 7.99
CA ASN A 284 1.91 3.07 8.63
C ASN A 284 2.06 4.49 9.20
N LEU A 285 3.25 4.84 9.71
CA LEU A 285 3.56 6.17 10.24
C LEU A 285 3.67 7.22 9.14
N ASN A 286 4.36 6.90 8.04
CA ASN A 286 4.42 7.74 6.85
C ASN A 286 3.01 7.98 6.26
N GLU A 287 2.20 6.94 6.13
CA GLU A 287 0.81 7.07 5.66
C GLU A 287 -0.06 7.88 6.64
N ALA A 288 0.14 7.71 7.96
CA ALA A 288 -0.56 8.48 8.98
C ALA A 288 -0.28 9.98 8.84
N PHE A 289 0.99 10.36 8.69
CA PHE A 289 1.42 11.74 8.53
C PHE A 289 0.95 12.34 7.20
N GLN A 290 1.07 11.60 6.09
CA GLN A 290 0.52 12.02 4.80
C GLN A 290 -1.00 12.20 4.84
N SER A 291 -1.73 11.32 5.54
CA SER A 291 -3.19 11.42 5.73
C SER A 291 -3.57 12.66 6.55
N VAL A 292 -2.82 12.99 7.60
CA VAL A 292 -3.05 14.18 8.43
C VAL A 292 -2.73 15.45 7.65
N ASN A 293 -1.57 15.52 6.98
CA ASN A 293 -1.20 16.68 6.17
C ASN A 293 -2.19 16.91 5.01
N ARG A 294 -2.58 15.86 4.27
CA ARG A 294 -3.60 15.97 3.22
C ARG A 294 -4.94 16.48 3.77
N SER A 295 -5.29 16.13 5.00
CA SER A 295 -6.52 16.61 5.65
C SER A 295 -6.42 18.11 6.03
N LEU A 296 -5.25 18.60 6.44
CA LEU A 296 -4.99 20.04 6.59
C LEU A 296 -5.02 20.77 5.23
N GLU A 297 -4.32 20.25 4.22
CA GLU A 297 -4.31 20.80 2.86
C GLU A 297 -5.72 20.89 2.27
N GLU A 298 -6.53 19.83 2.40
CA GLU A 298 -7.92 19.86 1.96
C GLU A 298 -8.76 20.87 2.74
N PHE A 299 -8.51 21.07 4.04
CA PHE A 299 -9.21 22.07 4.84
C PHE A 299 -8.81 23.51 4.47
N ILE A 300 -7.52 23.76 4.19
CA ILE A 300 -7.05 25.07 3.68
C ILE A 300 -7.62 25.34 2.28
N ASN A 301 -7.60 24.35 1.38
CA ASN A 301 -8.06 24.51 0.00
C ASN A 301 -9.59 24.55 -0.16
N LYS A 302 -10.37 24.02 0.80
CA LYS A 302 -11.85 24.05 0.80
C LYS A 302 -12.44 25.07 1.77
N GLY A 303 -11.65 25.53 2.75
CA GLY A 303 -12.06 26.46 3.79
C GLY A 303 -11.95 27.92 3.36
N SER A 304 -12.87 28.76 3.86
CA SER A 304 -12.87 30.19 3.56
C SER A 304 -11.75 30.92 4.32
N ASN A 305 -10.58 31.10 3.67
CA ASN A 305 -9.44 31.89 4.16
C ASN A 305 -8.88 31.45 5.53
N TRP A 306 -8.86 30.13 5.82
CA TRP A 306 -8.24 29.60 7.04
C TRP A 306 -6.73 29.41 6.85
N ILE A 307 -5.93 30.10 7.66
CA ILE A 307 -4.47 30.03 7.69
C ILE A 307 -4.02 29.31 8.96
N LEU A 308 -2.99 28.47 8.87
CA LEU A 308 -2.37 27.83 10.04
C LEU A 308 -1.65 28.90 10.90
N ASN A 309 -2.19 29.19 12.09
CA ASN A 309 -1.60 30.18 13.02
C ASN A 309 -0.53 29.56 13.92
N LYS A 310 -0.83 28.39 14.48
CA LYS A 310 0.13 27.58 15.22
C LYS A 310 -0.30 26.13 15.30
N ILE A 311 0.65 25.22 15.36
CA ILE A 311 0.42 23.86 15.84
C ILE A 311 0.30 23.92 17.37
N ILE A 312 -0.69 23.22 17.93
CA ILE A 312 -0.94 23.13 19.37
C ILE A 312 -0.26 21.87 19.91
N SER A 313 -0.55 20.72 19.30
CA SER A 313 0.06 19.44 19.64
C SER A 313 -0.18 18.37 18.58
N LEU A 314 0.69 17.36 18.53
CA LEU A 314 0.39 16.07 17.92
C LEU A 314 -0.06 15.10 19.02
N GLU A 315 -1.32 14.71 19.03
CA GLU A 315 -1.85 13.73 19.98
C GLU A 315 -1.76 12.33 19.38
N ILE A 316 -0.92 11.46 19.95
CA ILE A 316 -0.88 10.03 19.68
C ILE A 316 -1.91 9.36 20.59
N HIS A 317 -2.94 8.73 20.02
CA HIS A 317 -3.96 8.01 20.76
C HIS A 317 -3.77 6.50 20.59
N THR A 318 -3.55 5.75 21.68
CA THR A 318 -3.36 4.29 21.65
C THR A 318 -4.32 3.57 22.60
N VAL A 319 -4.76 2.38 22.17
CA VAL A 319 -5.63 1.47 22.92
C VAL A 319 -5.11 0.03 22.71
N PRO A 320 -5.08 -0.85 23.73
CA PRO A 320 -4.68 -2.23 23.54
C PRO A 320 -5.64 -2.94 22.57
N TYR A 321 -5.08 -3.76 21.68
CA TYR A 321 -5.83 -4.40 20.61
C TYR A 321 -5.74 -5.92 20.68
N SER A 322 -6.81 -6.56 21.13
CA SER A 322 -7.01 -7.99 20.93
C SER A 322 -7.47 -8.24 19.49
N PRO A 323 -6.70 -8.96 18.65
CA PRO A 323 -7.15 -9.36 17.33
C PRO A 323 -8.37 -10.28 17.43
N ILE A 324 -9.23 -10.24 16.42
CA ILE A 324 -10.38 -11.13 16.30
C ILE A 324 -9.85 -12.55 16.01
N ALA A 325 -9.81 -13.39 17.04
CA ALA A 325 -9.53 -14.82 16.90
C ALA A 325 -10.70 -15.54 16.18
N GLY A 326 -10.48 -16.72 15.61
CA GLY A 326 -11.52 -17.49 14.92
C GLY A 326 -12.70 -17.89 15.82
N SER A 327 -12.46 -18.06 17.12
CA SER A 327 -13.50 -18.28 18.13
C SER A 327 -14.33 -17.03 18.50
N SER A 328 -14.09 -15.86 17.89
CA SER A 328 -14.74 -14.60 18.28
C SER A 328 -16.15 -14.47 17.70
N TYR A 329 -17.17 -14.74 18.54
CA TYR A 329 -18.57 -14.55 18.15
C TYR A 329 -18.96 -13.06 18.10
N MET A 330 -19.08 -12.51 16.89
CA MET A 330 -19.70 -11.20 16.66
C MET A 330 -21.22 -11.33 16.63
N LYS A 331 -21.96 -10.55 17.45
CA LYS A 331 -23.43 -10.51 17.36
C LYS A 331 -23.85 -9.83 16.05
N LEU A 332 -24.74 -10.44 15.26
CA LEU A 332 -25.34 -9.78 14.10
C LEU A 332 -26.15 -8.54 14.52
N PRO A 333 -26.11 -7.44 13.74
CA PRO A 333 -27.09 -6.37 13.85
C PRO A 333 -28.52 -6.91 13.75
N THR A 334 -29.46 -6.38 14.53
CA THR A 334 -30.86 -6.82 14.57
C THR A 334 -31.51 -6.88 13.18
N LYS A 335 -31.25 -5.85 12.34
CA LYS A 335 -31.69 -5.76 10.95
C LYS A 335 -31.24 -6.92 10.04
N LEU A 336 -30.13 -7.59 10.38
CA LEU A 336 -29.55 -8.70 9.62
C LEU A 336 -29.85 -10.06 10.26
N CYS A 337 -30.07 -10.11 11.58
CA CYS A 337 -30.44 -11.33 12.29
C CYS A 337 -31.76 -11.93 11.77
N GLY A 338 -32.72 -11.08 11.40
CA GLY A 338 -34.02 -11.50 10.87
C GLY A 338 -34.07 -11.87 9.38
N THR A 339 -32.99 -11.69 8.60
CA THR A 339 -33.03 -11.94 7.15
C THR A 339 -32.71 -13.38 6.74
N GLY A 340 -32.17 -14.20 7.65
CA GLY A 340 -31.71 -15.56 7.36
C GLY A 340 -30.47 -15.67 6.46
N GLY A 341 -30.14 -14.63 5.68
CA GLY A 341 -29.08 -14.64 4.67
C GLY A 341 -27.64 -14.57 5.19
N ILE A 342 -27.41 -14.51 6.50
CA ILE A 342 -26.07 -14.49 7.10
C ILE A 342 -25.95 -15.56 8.19
N ILE A 343 -25.18 -16.62 7.90
CA ILE A 343 -24.89 -17.68 8.89
C ILE A 343 -23.76 -17.21 9.81
N ASN A 344 -24.14 -16.80 11.02
CA ASN A 344 -23.23 -16.36 12.06
C ASN A 344 -22.76 -17.53 12.93
N ILE A 345 -21.61 -18.13 12.59
CA ILE A 345 -21.08 -19.32 13.28
C ILE A 345 -20.56 -18.93 14.67
N LYS A 346 -21.28 -19.31 15.73
CA LYS A 346 -20.74 -19.29 17.09
C LYS A 346 -19.86 -20.52 17.30
N ASN A 347 -18.54 -20.34 17.28
CA ASN A 347 -17.55 -21.38 17.60
C ASN A 347 -16.88 -21.12 18.96
N GLY A 348 -16.45 -22.19 19.65
CA GLY A 348 -15.61 -22.11 20.85
C GLY A 348 -14.13 -22.35 20.57
N ASP A 349 -13.81 -23.03 19.47
CA ASP A 349 -12.44 -23.35 19.04
C ASP A 349 -11.97 -22.48 17.85
N GLN A 350 -10.69 -22.59 17.48
CA GLN A 350 -10.13 -21.86 16.32
C GLN A 350 -10.41 -22.57 14.98
N ASN A 351 -10.99 -23.77 14.99
CA ASN A 351 -11.17 -24.65 13.83
C ASN A 351 -12.45 -24.31 13.05
N VAL A 352 -12.72 -23.01 12.83
CA VAL A 352 -13.95 -22.49 12.20
C VAL A 352 -14.22 -23.18 10.86
N PHE A 353 -13.19 -23.35 10.03
CA PHE A 353 -13.26 -24.08 8.77
C PHE A 353 -13.72 -25.54 8.95
N GLY A 354 -13.15 -26.26 9.92
CA GLY A 354 -13.58 -27.62 10.26
C GLY A 354 -15.02 -27.69 10.76
N LYS A 355 -15.51 -26.63 11.41
CA LYS A 355 -16.92 -26.50 11.80
C LYS A 355 -17.89 -26.18 10.65
N CYS A 356 -17.40 -25.65 9.52
CA CYS A 356 -18.17 -25.54 8.27
C CYS A 356 -18.33 -26.92 7.60
N MET A 357 -17.25 -27.72 7.58
CA MET A 357 -17.20 -29.04 6.95
C MET A 357 -17.60 -30.21 7.87
N GLU A 358 -18.19 -29.93 9.04
CA GLU A 358 -18.56 -30.96 10.03
C GLU A 358 -19.71 -31.86 9.52
N ASN A 359 -19.41 -33.12 9.19
CA ASN A 359 -20.43 -34.07 8.75
C ASN A 359 -21.35 -34.48 9.92
N LEU A 360 -22.47 -33.80 10.05
CA LEU A 360 -23.47 -34.07 11.07
C LEU A 360 -24.03 -35.51 11.01
N ARG A 361 -24.00 -36.19 9.85
CA ARG A 361 -24.55 -37.54 9.68
C ARG A 361 -23.75 -38.63 10.41
N GLU A 362 -22.48 -38.38 10.70
CA GLU A 362 -21.60 -39.28 11.46
C GLU A 362 -21.77 -39.13 12.98
N ARG A 363 -22.61 -38.19 13.44
CA ARG A 363 -22.90 -38.03 14.87
C ARG A 363 -23.81 -39.13 15.37
N PHE A 364 -23.32 -39.88 16.36
CA PHE A 364 -24.08 -40.82 17.17
C PHE A 364 -24.17 -40.32 18.62
N ASN A 365 -25.22 -40.75 19.31
CA ASN A 365 -25.38 -40.55 20.74
C ASN A 365 -24.81 -41.77 21.47
N LEU A 366 -23.64 -41.62 22.10
CA LEU A 366 -23.11 -42.62 23.04
C LEU A 366 -23.81 -42.44 24.40
N SER A 367 -24.28 -43.54 24.98
CA SER A 367 -24.78 -43.59 26.35
C SER A 367 -24.02 -44.64 27.14
N LEU A 368 -23.39 -44.22 28.23
CA LEU A 368 -22.71 -45.09 29.18
C LEU A 368 -23.74 -45.61 30.19
N ILE A 369 -23.78 -46.93 30.40
CA ILE A 369 -24.84 -47.62 31.15
C ILE A 369 -24.22 -48.59 32.16
N HIS A 370 -24.68 -48.46 33.41
CA HIS A 370 -24.33 -49.30 34.58
C HIS A 370 -25.56 -50.04 35.16
N SER A 371 -26.53 -50.41 34.31
CA SER A 371 -27.80 -51.00 34.78
C SER A 371 -28.50 -51.75 33.64
N GLU A 372 -28.88 -52.99 33.90
CA GLU A 372 -29.47 -53.89 32.91
C GLU A 372 -30.84 -53.39 32.40
N GLU A 373 -31.67 -52.80 33.26
CA GLU A 373 -32.95 -52.20 32.87
C GLU A 373 -32.76 -51.05 31.87
N LYS A 374 -31.76 -50.19 32.14
CA LYS A 374 -31.40 -49.08 31.24
C LYS A 374 -30.83 -49.62 29.93
N LEU A 375 -30.03 -50.69 29.97
CA LEU A 375 -29.51 -51.34 28.76
C LEU A 375 -30.66 -51.87 27.89
N LYS A 376 -31.57 -52.66 28.46
CA LYS A 376 -32.79 -53.16 27.78
C LYS A 376 -33.59 -52.02 27.14
N LYS A 377 -33.80 -50.91 27.85
CA LYS A 377 -34.51 -49.70 27.38
C LYS A 377 -33.76 -48.88 26.30
N PHE A 378 -32.45 -49.08 26.12
CA PHE A 378 -31.68 -48.43 25.05
C PHE A 378 -31.48 -49.33 23.82
N VAL A 379 -31.43 -50.66 24.00
CA VAL A 379 -31.37 -51.63 22.90
C VAL A 379 -32.72 -51.76 22.17
N SER A 380 -33.84 -51.61 22.88
CA SER A 380 -35.19 -51.67 22.28
C SER A 380 -35.59 -50.45 21.41
N LYS A 381 -34.69 -49.48 21.21
CA LYS A 381 -34.96 -48.28 20.41
C LYS A 381 -34.66 -48.55 18.93
N PRO A 382 -35.51 -48.12 17.97
CA PRO A 382 -35.19 -48.15 16.54
C PRO A 382 -33.95 -47.32 16.14
N SER A 383 -33.44 -46.47 17.03
CA SER A 383 -32.19 -45.72 16.85
C SER A 383 -30.92 -46.51 17.19
N PHE A 384 -31.02 -47.70 17.77
CA PHE A 384 -29.89 -48.52 18.20
C PHE A 384 -28.99 -48.90 17.02
N GLU A 385 -27.66 -48.87 17.21
CA GLU A 385 -26.68 -49.23 16.18
C GLU A 385 -25.61 -50.22 16.65
N ARG A 386 -24.91 -49.94 17.77
CA ARG A 386 -23.90 -50.87 18.30
C ARG A 386 -23.73 -50.77 19.81
N ILE A 387 -23.13 -51.82 20.38
CA ILE A 387 -22.67 -51.90 21.76
C ILE A 387 -21.15 -51.96 21.80
N GLN A 388 -20.56 -51.41 22.85
CA GLN A 388 -19.15 -51.55 23.19
C GLN A 388 -19.05 -51.78 24.70
N ILE A 389 -18.52 -52.93 25.12
CA ILE A 389 -18.27 -53.26 26.53
C ILE A 389 -16.94 -52.60 26.93
N PHE A 390 -16.89 -52.00 28.12
CA PHE A 390 -15.65 -51.44 28.69
C PHE A 390 -15.14 -52.25 29.88
N ASN A 391 -16.04 -52.69 30.76
CA ASN A 391 -15.82 -53.72 31.78
C ASN A 391 -17.18 -54.34 32.16
N GLU A 392 -17.21 -55.20 33.18
CA GLU A 392 -18.43 -55.91 33.62
C GLU A 392 -19.57 -54.95 34.02
N ASP A 393 -19.25 -53.86 34.71
CA ASP A 393 -20.22 -52.86 35.17
C ASP A 393 -20.55 -51.77 34.13
N LEU A 394 -19.82 -51.64 33.02
CA LEU A 394 -19.94 -50.51 32.10
C LEU A 394 -20.05 -50.91 30.63
N VAL A 395 -21.23 -50.62 30.07
CA VAL A 395 -21.56 -50.82 28.66
C VAL A 395 -21.85 -49.46 27.99
N GLY A 396 -21.16 -49.19 26.87
CA GLY A 396 -21.46 -48.08 25.97
C GLY A 396 -22.43 -48.49 24.87
N VAL A 397 -23.61 -47.88 24.82
CA VAL A 397 -24.59 -48.09 23.75
C VAL A 397 -24.59 -46.89 22.80
N GLN A 398 -24.45 -47.15 21.50
CA GLN A 398 -24.48 -46.12 20.46
C GLN A 398 -25.83 -46.13 19.74
N ASN A 399 -26.40 -44.93 19.57
CA ASN A 399 -27.66 -44.69 18.89
C ASN A 399 -27.49 -43.62 17.79
N LYS A 400 -28.12 -43.81 16.63
CA LYS A 400 -28.22 -42.80 15.56
C LYS A 400 -29.01 -41.58 16.03
N GLN A 401 -28.69 -40.41 15.48
CA GLN A 401 -29.51 -39.22 15.67
C GLN A 401 -30.75 -39.31 14.77
N VAL A 402 -31.92 -39.53 15.40
CA VAL A 402 -33.22 -39.65 14.72
C VAL A 402 -33.62 -38.34 14.02
N ASN A 403 -33.31 -37.20 14.64
CA ASN A 403 -33.56 -35.87 14.09
C ASN A 403 -32.23 -35.17 13.78
N LEU A 404 -32.05 -34.72 12.54
CA LEU A 404 -30.80 -34.12 12.06
C LEU A 404 -31.03 -32.70 11.54
N ILE A 405 -30.53 -31.69 12.25
CA ILE A 405 -30.66 -30.28 11.85
C ILE A 405 -29.42 -29.87 11.04
N LEU A 406 -29.56 -29.70 9.72
CA LEU A 406 -28.47 -29.32 8.82
C LEU A 406 -28.09 -27.82 8.95
N ASN A 407 -27.54 -27.43 10.10
CA ASN A 407 -27.19 -26.04 10.44
C ASN A 407 -25.75 -25.63 10.10
N LYS A 408 -25.09 -26.33 9.17
CA LYS A 408 -23.69 -26.09 8.80
C LYS A 408 -23.55 -25.39 7.45
N PRO A 409 -22.76 -24.30 7.34
CA PRO A 409 -22.47 -23.66 6.07
C PRO A 409 -21.42 -24.46 5.29
N ILE A 410 -21.78 -25.67 4.87
CA ILE A 410 -20.90 -26.58 4.11
C ILE A 410 -20.44 -25.89 2.81
N TYR A 411 -21.32 -25.11 2.18
CA TYR A 411 -21.00 -24.29 1.00
C TYR A 411 -19.88 -23.27 1.27
N ALA A 412 -19.79 -22.69 2.48
CA ALA A 412 -18.70 -21.77 2.82
C ALA A 412 -17.38 -22.52 3.00
N GLY A 413 -17.41 -23.74 3.58
CA GLY A 413 -16.25 -24.62 3.63
C GLY A 413 -15.78 -25.06 2.24
N GLN A 414 -16.71 -25.39 1.34
CA GLN A 414 -16.43 -25.71 -0.06
C GLN A 414 -15.74 -24.53 -0.77
N VAL A 415 -16.28 -23.31 -0.65
CA VAL A 415 -15.68 -22.10 -1.24
C VAL A 415 -14.28 -21.84 -0.67
N ILE A 416 -14.04 -22.04 0.63
CA ILE A 416 -12.70 -21.93 1.22
C ILE A 416 -11.72 -22.96 0.62
N LEU A 417 -12.16 -24.21 0.43
CA LEU A 417 -11.34 -25.25 -0.21
C LEU A 417 -11.03 -24.92 -1.67
N ASP A 418 -12.01 -24.43 -2.43
CA ASP A 418 -11.83 -24.15 -3.86
C ASP A 418 -10.98 -22.89 -4.09
N LEU A 419 -11.11 -21.87 -3.25
CA LEU A 419 -10.18 -20.72 -3.23
C LEU A 419 -8.75 -21.14 -2.84
N SER A 420 -8.60 -22.07 -1.89
CA SER A 420 -7.29 -22.62 -1.52
C SER A 420 -6.65 -23.37 -2.70
N LYS A 421 -7.38 -24.26 -3.37
CA LYS A 421 -6.91 -24.92 -4.60
C LYS A 421 -6.58 -23.91 -5.70
N GLN A 422 -7.43 -22.89 -5.89
CA GLN A 422 -7.20 -21.86 -6.90
C GLN A 422 -5.87 -21.14 -6.65
N LEU A 423 -5.57 -20.73 -5.41
CA LEU A 423 -4.28 -20.11 -5.07
C LEU A 423 -3.10 -21.00 -5.50
N MET A 424 -3.16 -22.30 -5.18
CA MET A 424 -2.12 -23.28 -5.50
C MET A 424 -1.97 -23.46 -7.02
N TYR A 425 -3.08 -23.56 -7.75
CA TYR A 425 -3.09 -23.68 -9.21
C TYR A 425 -2.66 -22.38 -9.90
N GLU A 426 -2.98 -21.21 -9.35
CA GLU A 426 -2.53 -19.93 -9.88
C GLU A 426 -1.02 -19.76 -9.71
N PHE A 427 -0.46 -20.13 -8.55
CA PHE A 427 0.99 -20.15 -8.37
C PHE A 427 1.67 -21.14 -9.35
N HIS A 428 1.13 -22.34 -9.53
CA HIS A 428 1.69 -23.30 -10.48
C HIS A 428 1.59 -22.82 -11.95
N TYR A 429 0.37 -22.57 -12.44
CA TYR A 429 0.11 -22.32 -13.86
C TYR A 429 0.32 -20.87 -14.33
N LYS A 430 0.27 -19.87 -13.43
CA LYS A 430 0.49 -18.45 -13.79
C LYS A 430 1.88 -17.92 -13.41
N VAL A 431 2.63 -18.64 -12.57
CA VAL A 431 3.98 -18.21 -12.13
C VAL A 431 5.03 -19.25 -12.51
N ILE A 432 4.95 -20.48 -11.98
CA ILE A 432 6.03 -21.47 -12.13
C ILE A 432 6.12 -22.04 -13.56
N LYS A 433 5.03 -22.58 -14.11
CA LYS A 433 5.06 -23.19 -15.46
C LYS A 433 5.41 -22.19 -16.58
N PRO A 434 4.95 -20.91 -16.56
CA PRO A 434 5.41 -19.89 -17.51
C PRO A 434 6.87 -19.46 -17.32
N MET A 435 7.43 -19.57 -16.11
CA MET A 435 8.80 -19.15 -15.82
C MET A 435 9.86 -20.13 -16.34
N TYR A 436 9.63 -21.43 -16.20
CA TYR A 436 10.59 -22.46 -16.57
C TYR A 436 10.20 -23.27 -17.82
N GLY A 437 8.97 -23.10 -18.35
CA GLY A 437 8.50 -23.88 -19.49
C GLY A 437 8.55 -25.37 -19.18
N ASP A 438 9.26 -26.16 -19.99
CA ASP A 438 9.43 -27.61 -19.80
C ASP A 438 10.63 -27.99 -18.92
N ASN A 439 11.37 -27.02 -18.40
CA ASN A 439 12.43 -27.22 -17.41
C ASN A 439 11.89 -27.34 -15.96
N VAL A 440 10.58 -27.54 -15.75
CA VAL A 440 9.98 -27.79 -14.43
C VAL A 440 9.02 -28.98 -14.43
N ASN A 441 9.26 -29.90 -13.49
CA ASN A 441 8.36 -31.00 -13.17
C ASN A 441 7.78 -30.79 -11.76
N LEU A 442 6.45 -30.89 -11.62
CA LEU A 442 5.76 -30.89 -10.33
C LEU A 442 5.79 -32.32 -9.75
N LEU A 443 6.62 -32.56 -8.75
CA LEU A 443 6.86 -33.90 -8.20
C LEU A 443 5.71 -34.37 -7.29
N PHE A 444 5.25 -33.49 -6.38
CA PHE A 444 4.03 -33.76 -5.61
C PHE A 444 3.33 -32.46 -5.17
N THR A 445 2.06 -32.62 -4.80
CA THR A 445 1.29 -31.64 -4.04
C THR A 445 0.79 -32.27 -2.75
N ASP A 446 0.90 -31.56 -1.62
CA ASP A 446 0.15 -31.93 -0.42
C ASP A 446 -0.50 -30.71 0.22
N THR A 447 -1.82 -30.58 0.02
CA THR A 447 -2.72 -29.63 0.69
C THR A 447 -2.42 -28.15 0.44
N ASP A 448 -1.31 -27.64 0.99
CA ASP A 448 -0.78 -26.28 0.91
C ASP A 448 0.67 -26.23 0.38
N SER A 449 1.26 -27.39 0.07
CA SER A 449 2.65 -27.57 -0.33
C SER A 449 2.80 -28.05 -1.77
N LEU A 450 3.79 -27.53 -2.49
CA LEU A 450 4.19 -27.92 -3.86
C LEU A 450 5.69 -28.24 -3.87
N CYS A 451 6.09 -29.35 -4.48
CA CYS A 451 7.50 -29.70 -4.66
C CYS A 451 7.86 -29.83 -6.14
N TYR A 452 9.02 -29.30 -6.52
CA TYR A 452 9.44 -29.16 -7.91
C TYR A 452 10.85 -29.69 -8.14
N GLU A 453 11.04 -30.43 -9.23
CA GLU A 453 12.32 -30.53 -9.92
C GLU A 453 12.39 -29.36 -10.91
N VAL A 454 13.46 -28.56 -10.87
CA VAL A 454 13.66 -27.40 -11.74
C VAL A 454 15.07 -27.45 -12.32
N LYS A 455 15.19 -27.21 -13.63
CA LYS A 455 16.47 -27.11 -14.35
C LYS A 455 16.71 -25.65 -14.71
N THR A 456 17.65 -25.02 -14.01
CA THR A 456 18.02 -23.60 -14.15
C THR A 456 19.49 -23.40 -13.74
N ASP A 457 20.12 -22.33 -14.24
CA ASP A 457 21.50 -21.96 -13.89
C ASP A 457 21.61 -21.44 -12.44
N ASP A 458 20.59 -20.73 -11.95
CA ASP A 458 20.58 -20.15 -10.60
C ASP A 458 19.16 -19.92 -10.06
N ILE A 459 18.69 -20.90 -9.28
CA ILE A 459 17.37 -20.87 -8.64
C ILE A 459 17.16 -19.69 -7.68
N TYR A 460 18.23 -19.07 -7.17
CA TYR A 460 18.15 -17.93 -6.25
C TYR A 460 17.94 -16.61 -7.01
N LYS A 461 18.58 -16.44 -8.17
CA LYS A 461 18.26 -15.34 -9.10
C LYS A 461 16.80 -15.43 -9.56
N ASP A 462 16.33 -16.64 -9.87
CA ASP A 462 14.94 -16.87 -10.25
C ASP A 462 13.96 -16.50 -9.13
N ARG A 463 14.18 -17.01 -7.92
CA ARG A 463 13.39 -16.67 -6.72
C ARG A 463 13.32 -15.16 -6.47
N LYS A 464 14.39 -14.40 -6.76
CA LYS A 464 14.42 -12.94 -6.64
C LYS A 464 13.38 -12.24 -7.54
N THR A 465 13.13 -12.78 -8.73
CA THR A 465 12.14 -12.24 -9.69
C THR A 465 10.71 -12.37 -9.13
N ILE A 466 10.42 -13.47 -8.42
CA ILE A 466 9.11 -13.77 -7.83
C ILE A 466 9.03 -13.47 -6.33
N HIS A 467 10.02 -12.75 -5.76
CA HIS A 467 10.15 -12.48 -4.31
C HIS A 467 8.87 -11.93 -3.67
N ASN A 468 8.14 -11.09 -4.41
CA ASN A 468 6.86 -10.51 -3.99
C ASN A 468 5.75 -11.55 -3.70
N LEU A 469 5.92 -12.82 -4.10
CA LEU A 469 5.00 -13.93 -3.88
C LEU A 469 5.50 -14.96 -2.86
N LEU A 470 6.75 -14.86 -2.42
CA LEU A 470 7.41 -15.82 -1.52
C LEU A 470 7.51 -15.28 -0.09
N ASP A 471 7.36 -16.16 0.91
CA ASP A 471 7.80 -15.90 2.28
C ASP A 471 9.19 -16.54 2.49
N THR A 472 10.22 -15.69 2.57
CA THR A 472 11.62 -16.07 2.81
C THR A 472 12.12 -15.67 4.21
N SER A 473 11.21 -15.42 5.15
CA SER A 473 11.53 -14.99 6.52
C SER A 473 12.18 -16.06 7.42
N ASN A 474 12.39 -17.26 6.88
CA ASN A 474 13.10 -18.38 7.51
C ASN A 474 14.45 -18.70 6.84
N TYR A 475 14.95 -17.81 5.99
CA TYR A 475 16.31 -17.88 5.47
C TYR A 475 17.27 -17.36 6.56
N GLU A 476 18.56 -17.70 6.47
CA GLU A 476 19.58 -17.08 7.32
C GLU A 476 19.74 -15.58 7.00
N GLU A 477 20.03 -14.75 8.01
CA GLU A 477 19.97 -13.29 7.86
C GLU A 477 21.02 -12.72 6.87
N GLY A 478 22.08 -13.49 6.59
CA GLY A 478 23.08 -13.17 5.57
C GLY A 478 22.71 -13.58 4.14
N HIS A 479 21.62 -14.33 3.92
CA HIS A 479 21.27 -14.83 2.60
C HIS A 479 20.74 -13.71 1.69
N PRO A 480 21.17 -13.59 0.40
CA PRO A 480 20.71 -12.56 -0.55
C PRO A 480 19.20 -12.51 -0.90
N LEU A 481 18.37 -13.30 -0.22
CA LEU A 481 16.90 -13.39 -0.37
C LEU A 481 16.17 -13.30 0.98
N TYR A 482 16.88 -13.18 2.11
CA TYR A 482 16.26 -13.03 3.42
C TYR A 482 15.38 -11.78 3.46
N SER A 483 14.12 -11.95 3.86
CA SER A 483 13.17 -10.84 3.90
C SER A 483 12.01 -11.13 4.83
N ASN A 484 11.83 -10.24 5.81
CA ASN A 484 10.67 -10.27 6.70
C ASN A 484 9.40 -9.65 6.06
N THR A 485 9.48 -9.07 4.86
CA THR A 485 8.38 -8.32 4.22
C THR A 485 7.12 -9.17 3.96
N ASN A 486 7.27 -10.46 3.68
CA ASN A 486 6.17 -11.39 3.41
C ASN A 486 5.89 -12.37 4.58
N LYS A 487 6.55 -12.17 5.73
CA LYS A 487 6.50 -13.04 6.92
C LYS A 487 5.08 -13.32 7.39
N LYS A 488 4.61 -14.55 7.21
CA LYS A 488 3.23 -15.00 7.55
C LYS A 488 2.11 -14.21 6.86
N VAL A 489 2.40 -13.53 5.74
CA VAL A 489 1.38 -12.83 4.94
C VAL A 489 0.50 -13.87 4.23
N PRO A 490 -0.83 -13.87 4.40
CA PRO A 490 -1.70 -14.85 3.76
C PRO A 490 -1.57 -14.86 2.23
N GLY A 491 -1.46 -16.04 1.65
CA GLY A 491 -1.33 -16.23 0.20
C GLY A 491 0.09 -16.08 -0.35
N LYS A 492 1.12 -15.94 0.50
CA LYS A 492 2.53 -16.06 0.10
C LYS A 492 2.99 -17.51 0.24
N MET A 493 3.72 -18.01 -0.76
CA MET A 493 4.28 -19.36 -0.71
C MET A 493 5.56 -19.35 0.11
N LYS A 494 5.57 -20.02 1.26
CA LYS A 494 6.78 -20.17 2.06
C LYS A 494 7.66 -21.27 1.49
N ASP A 495 8.95 -21.02 1.36
CA ASP A 495 9.95 -22.07 1.16
C ASP A 495 10.19 -22.80 2.50
N GLU A 496 9.81 -24.08 2.57
CA GLU A 496 9.87 -24.86 3.80
C GLU A 496 11.31 -25.05 4.30
N LEU A 497 12.28 -25.19 3.38
CA LEU A 497 13.69 -25.48 3.68
C LEU A 497 14.58 -24.22 3.76
N GLY A 498 14.00 -23.02 3.62
CA GLY A 498 14.70 -21.76 3.92
C GLY A 498 15.87 -21.43 3.00
N GLY A 499 15.78 -21.81 1.73
CA GLY A 499 16.83 -21.65 0.73
C GLY A 499 17.58 -22.96 0.42
N ILE A 500 17.62 -23.91 1.36
CA ILE A 500 18.36 -25.16 1.20
C ILE A 500 17.75 -26.03 0.07
N PRO A 501 18.53 -26.49 -0.92
CA PRO A 501 18.05 -27.41 -1.95
C PRO A 501 17.87 -28.83 -1.42
N ILE A 502 16.88 -29.55 -1.97
CA ILE A 502 16.68 -30.98 -1.71
C ILE A 502 17.78 -31.76 -2.45
N LYS A 503 18.48 -32.66 -1.74
CA LYS A 503 19.52 -33.55 -2.30
C LYS A 503 18.89 -34.79 -2.95
N GLU A 504 17.87 -35.36 -2.31
CA GLU A 504 17.18 -36.58 -2.74
C GLU A 504 15.71 -36.51 -2.33
N ALA A 505 14.81 -37.06 -3.15
CA ALA A 505 13.39 -37.16 -2.84
C ALA A 505 12.80 -38.48 -3.36
N ILE A 506 12.17 -39.23 -2.46
CA ILE A 506 11.51 -40.52 -2.75
C ILE A 506 10.03 -40.35 -2.47
N MET A 507 9.19 -40.58 -3.47
CA MET A 507 7.76 -40.24 -3.43
C MET A 507 6.94 -41.37 -4.06
N MET A 508 6.19 -42.11 -3.23
CA MET A 508 5.60 -43.39 -3.65
C MET A 508 4.08 -43.39 -3.73
N ARG A 509 3.41 -42.55 -2.92
CA ARG A 509 1.97 -42.26 -3.04
C ARG A 509 1.61 -40.97 -2.27
N PRO A 510 0.42 -40.38 -2.49
CA PRO A 510 0.00 -39.19 -1.74
C PRO A 510 0.11 -39.37 -0.21
N LYS A 511 0.84 -38.47 0.44
CA LYS A 511 1.19 -38.50 1.87
C LYS A 511 2.07 -39.71 2.29
N MET A 512 2.90 -40.21 1.38
CA MET A 512 3.98 -41.18 1.62
C MET A 512 5.22 -40.79 0.81
N TYR A 513 6.15 -40.11 1.47
CA TYR A 513 7.39 -39.60 0.87
C TYR A 513 8.51 -39.41 1.91
N SER A 514 9.75 -39.37 1.44
CA SER A 514 10.91 -38.85 2.17
C SER A 514 11.67 -37.84 1.33
N ILE A 515 12.24 -36.82 1.96
CA ILE A 515 13.17 -35.88 1.32
C ILE A 515 14.42 -35.69 2.18
N THR A 516 15.59 -35.74 1.54
CA THR A 516 16.91 -35.59 2.17
C THR A 516 17.51 -34.25 1.77
N TYR A 517 18.07 -33.50 2.72
CA TYR A 517 18.67 -32.19 2.51
C TYR A 517 19.82 -31.94 3.50
N ALA A 518 20.76 -31.06 3.16
CA ALA A 518 21.84 -30.68 4.05
C ALA A 518 21.39 -29.55 4.99
N GLU A 519 21.39 -29.78 6.30
CA GLU A 519 21.19 -28.72 7.29
C GLU A 519 22.53 -28.29 7.89
N THR A 520 22.92 -27.06 7.58
CA THR A 520 24.05 -26.36 8.17
C THR A 520 23.69 -25.81 9.54
N ARG A 521 24.63 -25.86 10.48
CA ARG A 521 24.54 -25.32 11.83
C ARG A 521 25.83 -24.60 12.18
N VAL A 522 25.71 -23.55 13.00
CA VAL A 522 26.86 -22.97 13.71
C VAL A 522 26.85 -23.56 15.11
N ASP A 523 27.94 -24.24 15.49
CA ASP A 523 28.12 -24.83 16.82
C ASP A 523 28.51 -23.76 17.85
N GLU A 524 28.54 -24.11 19.15
CA GLU A 524 28.80 -23.15 20.24
C GLU A 524 30.18 -22.46 20.15
N ASN A 525 31.12 -23.05 19.41
CA ASN A 525 32.45 -22.50 19.13
C ASN A 525 32.51 -21.56 17.90
N GLY A 526 31.43 -21.45 17.13
CA GLY A 526 31.40 -20.72 15.85
C GLY A 526 31.72 -21.57 14.61
N ASP A 527 32.05 -22.86 14.78
CA ASP A 527 32.33 -23.78 13.68
C ASP A 527 31.07 -24.13 12.87
N ILE A 528 31.22 -24.29 11.55
CA ILE A 528 30.13 -24.59 10.62
C ILE A 528 30.03 -26.12 10.43
N ILE A 529 29.04 -26.73 11.05
CA ILE A 529 28.73 -28.16 10.91
C ILE A 529 27.61 -28.36 9.89
N THR A 530 27.93 -29.03 8.78
CA THR A 530 26.92 -29.49 7.81
C THR A 530 26.50 -30.92 8.12
N SER A 531 25.21 -31.14 8.32
CA SER A 531 24.62 -32.45 8.65
C SER A 531 23.56 -32.85 7.62
N GLU A 532 23.49 -34.12 7.22
CA GLU A 532 22.38 -34.58 6.37
C GLU A 532 21.14 -34.85 7.21
N LYS A 533 19.99 -34.33 6.76
CA LYS A 533 18.70 -34.49 7.41
C LYS A 533 17.65 -35.04 6.45
N GLU A 534 16.70 -35.75 7.04
CA GLU A 534 15.66 -36.46 6.32
C GLU A 534 14.27 -36.16 6.91
N LYS A 535 13.33 -35.74 6.06
CA LYS A 535 11.93 -35.45 6.41
C LYS A 535 11.01 -36.52 5.84
N LYS A 536 10.71 -37.53 6.67
CA LYS A 536 9.76 -38.61 6.35
C LYS A 536 8.32 -38.25 6.67
N VAL A 537 7.40 -38.57 5.76
CA VAL A 537 5.95 -38.49 5.94
C VAL A 537 5.32 -39.78 5.44
N ALA A 538 4.65 -40.54 6.31
CA ALA A 538 3.95 -41.77 5.95
C ALA A 538 2.57 -41.85 6.62
N LYS A 539 1.50 -41.59 5.87
CA LYS A 539 0.12 -41.63 6.40
C LYS A 539 -0.28 -43.07 6.75
N GLY A 540 -0.58 -43.29 8.04
CA GLY A 540 -1.06 -44.57 8.58
C GLY A 540 -0.02 -45.34 9.38
N ILE A 541 1.25 -44.91 9.37
CA ILE A 541 2.33 -45.47 10.19
C ILE A 541 2.52 -44.58 11.43
N VAL A 542 2.92 -45.14 12.57
CA VAL A 542 3.11 -44.39 13.82
C VAL A 542 4.42 -43.60 13.79
N LYS A 543 4.41 -42.38 14.33
CA LYS A 543 5.56 -41.44 14.30
C LYS A 543 6.85 -41.98 14.96
N CYS A 544 6.77 -43.02 15.79
CA CYS A 544 7.95 -43.69 16.34
C CYS A 544 8.59 -44.63 15.32
N GLU A 545 7.79 -45.44 14.63
CA GLU A 545 8.22 -46.38 13.58
C GLU A 545 8.87 -45.62 12.41
N ILE A 546 8.24 -44.53 11.96
CA ILE A 546 8.76 -43.62 10.92
C ILE A 546 10.16 -43.06 11.27
N LYS A 547 10.50 -42.94 12.55
CA LYS A 547 11.79 -42.40 13.01
C LYS A 547 12.87 -43.47 13.28
N LYS A 548 12.48 -44.74 13.44
CA LYS A 548 13.39 -45.83 13.81
C LYS A 548 13.63 -46.79 12.67
N ASP A 549 12.56 -47.20 11.99
CA ASP A 549 12.52 -48.44 11.23
C ASP A 549 12.42 -48.20 9.72
N LEU A 550 11.95 -47.02 9.29
CA LEU A 550 12.09 -46.58 7.90
C LEU A 550 13.45 -45.89 7.68
N THR A 551 14.21 -46.38 6.70
CA THR A 551 15.29 -45.66 5.99
C THR A 551 14.81 -45.24 4.60
N SER A 552 15.53 -44.33 3.93
CA SER A 552 15.15 -43.83 2.60
C SER A 552 14.93 -44.95 1.57
N CYS A 553 15.75 -46.00 1.63
CA CYS A 553 15.69 -47.18 0.75
C CYS A 553 14.41 -48.05 0.86
N TYR A 554 13.47 -47.75 1.77
CA TYR A 554 12.27 -48.55 2.05
C TYR A 554 10.95 -47.74 2.06
N VAL A 555 10.96 -46.51 1.53
CA VAL A 555 9.75 -45.68 1.34
C VAL A 555 9.10 -45.97 0.01
#